data_AF-A0AAW5MTN3-F1
#
_entry.id   AF-A0AAW5MTN3-F1
#
_cell.length_a   1.000
_cell.length_b   1.000
_cell.length_c   1.000
_cell.angle_alpha   90.00
_cell.angle_beta   90.00
_cell.angle_gamma   90.00
#
_symmetry.space_group_name_H-M   'P 1'
#
loop_
_entity.id
_entity.type
_entity.pdbx_description
1 polymer ?
#
loop_
_entity_poly.entity_id
_entity_poly.type
_entity_poly.pdbx_seq_one_letter_code
_entity_poly.pdbx_strand_id
1 'polypeptide(L)'
;MVDGDQLMALIALGLQRRGELKGGAVIATVMSNLGLERKLGEAGLELVRTQVGDRYVLEEMRRSGCNVGGEQSGHIILADHATTG
;
A
#
# COMPACT_ATOMS: atom_id res chain seq x y z
N MET A 1 11.17 14.31 8.38
CA MET A 1 10.31 14.47 7.20
C MET A 1 9.55 13.18 7.02
N VAL A 2 8.25 13.25 6.71
CA VAL A 2 7.39 12.07 6.48
C VAL A 2 7.33 11.81 4.98
N ASP A 3 7.64 10.60 4.53
CA ASP A 3 7.54 10.19 3.13
C ASP A 3 6.29 9.31 2.88
N GLY A 4 6.03 8.96 1.62
CA GLY A 4 4.85 8.17 1.23
C GLY A 4 4.80 6.80 1.91
N ASP A 5 5.95 6.19 2.19
CA ASP A 5 6.04 4.90 2.86
C ASP A 5 5.49 4.96 4.29
N GLN A 6 5.86 6.00 5.04
CA GLN A 6 5.35 6.19 6.40
C GLN A 6 3.83 6.42 6.40
N LEU A 7 3.31 7.15 5.42
CA LEU A 7 1.87 7.40 5.29
C LEU A 7 1.12 6.13 4.87
N MET A 8 1.67 5.34 3.94
CA MET A 8 1.11 4.04 3.56
C MET A 8 1.05 3.09 4.75
N ALA A 9 2.12 2.99 5.55
CA ALA A 9 2.12 2.18 6.77
C ALA A 9 1.03 2.63 7.76
N LEU A 10 0.90 3.95 7.99
CA LEU A 10 -0.12 4.50 8.88
C LEU A 10 -1.53 4.13 8.43
N ILE A 11 -1.82 4.27 7.13
CA ILE A 11 -3.14 3.97 6.56
C ILE A 11 -3.43 2.47 6.64
N ALA A 12 -2.49 1.62 6.19
CA ALA A 12 -2.65 0.17 6.17
C ALA A 12 -2.91 -0.39 7.58
N LEU A 13 -2.11 0.03 8.57
CA LEU A 13 -2.30 -0.38 9.97
C LEU A 13 -3.62 0.13 10.55
N GLY A 14 -4.03 1.36 10.18
CA GLY A 14 -5.31 1.91 10.59
C GLY A 14 -6.49 1.11 10.04
N LEU A 15 -6.46 0.76 8.76
CA LEU A 15 -7.48 -0.07 8.10
C LEU A 15 -7.50 -1.49 8.66
N GLN A 16 -6.33 -2.09 8.92
CA GLN A 16 -6.24 -3.42 9.50
C GLN A 16 -6.91 -3.49 10.88
N ARG A 17 -6.65 -2.49 11.75
CA ARG A 17 -7.28 -2.43 13.09
C ARG A 17 -8.80 -2.28 13.03
N ARG A 18 -9.33 -1.69 11.97
CA ARG A 18 -10.79 -1.57 11.73
C ARG A 18 -11.40 -2.77 11.02
N GLY A 19 -10.58 -3.74 10.58
CA GLY A 19 -11.04 -4.86 9.76
C GLY A 19 -11.39 -4.45 8.32
N GLU A 20 -10.89 -3.31 7.85
CA GLU A 20 -11.18 -2.72 6.54
C GLU A 20 -10.07 -2.97 5.51
N LEU A 21 -8.89 -3.42 5.92
CA LEU A 21 -7.80 -3.74 4.99
C LEU A 21 -8.13 -5.01 4.20
N LYS A 22 -8.06 -4.95 2.88
CA LYS A 22 -8.33 -6.07 1.97
C LYS A 22 -7.02 -6.62 1.39
N GLY A 23 -7.01 -7.90 1.03
CA GLY A 23 -5.87 -8.58 0.42
C GLY A 23 -4.70 -8.92 1.36
N GLY A 24 -4.67 -8.38 2.58
CA GLY A 24 -3.64 -8.70 3.57
C GLY A 24 -2.26 -8.11 3.25
N ALA A 25 -2.17 -7.22 2.27
CA ALA A 25 -0.93 -6.63 1.80
C ALA A 25 -1.09 -5.16 1.42
N VAL A 26 0.05 -4.47 1.28
CA VAL A 26 0.16 -3.15 0.65
C VAL A 26 0.92 -3.31 -0.65
N ILE A 27 0.41 -2.67 -1.72
CA ILE A 27 1.09 -2.66 -3.02
C ILE A 27 1.94 -1.41 -3.13
N ALA A 28 3.24 -1.54 -3.32
CA ALA A 28 4.09 -0.38 -3.55
C ALA A 28 5.13 -0.64 -4.63
N THR A 29 5.79 0.39 -5.14
CA THR A 29 6.83 0.19 -6.13
C THR A 29 8.13 -0.31 -5.50
N VAL A 30 9.06 -0.79 -6.31
CA VAL A 30 10.42 -1.17 -5.88
C VAL A 30 11.19 -0.04 -5.19
N MET A 31 10.72 1.20 -5.27
CA MET A 31 11.32 2.36 -4.58
C MET A 31 11.00 2.40 -3.08
N SER A 32 9.94 1.72 -2.63
CA SER A 32 9.58 1.70 -1.21
C SER A 32 10.64 1.03 -0.35
N ASN A 33 10.93 1.66 0.78
CA ASN A 33 12.06 1.34 1.63
C ASN A 33 11.79 0.12 2.56
N LEU A 34 12.87 -0.42 3.12
CA LEU A 34 12.84 -1.57 4.03
C LEU A 34 12.07 -1.29 5.34
N GLY A 35 11.94 -0.01 5.74
CA GLY A 35 11.19 0.39 6.91
C GLY A 35 9.69 0.08 6.76
N LEU A 36 9.12 0.32 5.58
CA LEU A 36 7.74 -0.07 5.27
C LEU A 36 7.53 -1.57 5.39
N GLU A 37 8.40 -2.36 4.73
CA GLU A 37 8.32 -3.82 4.73
C GLU A 37 8.39 -4.40 6.15
N ARG A 38 9.34 -3.93 6.96
CA ARG A 38 9.46 -4.36 8.36
C ARG A 38 8.21 -4.00 9.16
N LYS A 39 7.69 -2.79 9.00
CA LYS A 39 6.53 -2.33 9.75
C LYS A 39 5.25 -3.10 9.42
N LEU A 40 5.07 -3.44 8.14
CA LEU A 40 3.98 -4.30 7.69
C LEU A 40 4.15 -5.73 8.21
N GLY A 41 5.36 -6.28 8.13
CA GLY A 41 5.68 -7.61 8.65
C GLY A 41 5.43 -7.76 10.15
N GLU A 42 5.75 -6.74 10.96
CA GLU A 42 5.42 -6.70 12.40
C GLU A 42 3.91 -6.82 12.67
N ALA A 43 3.08 -6.37 11.72
CA ALA A 43 1.63 -6.43 11.79
C ALA A 43 1.03 -7.64 11.05
N GLY A 44 1.87 -8.56 10.55
CA GLY A 44 1.42 -9.71 9.76
C GLY A 44 0.87 -9.35 8.38
N LEU A 45 1.30 -8.21 7.83
CA LEU A 45 0.93 -7.75 6.49
C LEU A 45 2.10 -7.93 5.53
N GLU A 46 1.80 -8.23 4.27
CA GLU A 46 2.82 -8.33 3.22
C GLU A 46 3.05 -6.97 2.52
N LEU A 47 4.26 -6.78 2.00
CA LEU A 47 4.56 -5.71 1.05
C LEU A 47 4.78 -6.34 -0.33
N VAL A 48 3.86 -6.11 -1.26
CA VAL A 48 4.01 -6.55 -2.64
C VAL A 48 4.64 -5.43 -3.46
N ARG A 49 5.80 -5.74 -4.07
CA ARG A 49 6.54 -4.76 -4.87
C ARG A 49 6.22 -4.86 -6.35
N THR A 50 5.96 -3.73 -6.99
CA THR A 50 5.74 -3.60 -8.44
C THR A 50 6.80 -2.73 -9.10
N GLN A 51 6.83 -2.72 -10.43
CA GLN A 51 7.59 -1.71 -11.18
C GLN A 51 7.10 -0.29 -10.84
N VAL A 52 7.96 0.72 -11.08
CA VAL A 52 7.66 2.13 -10.83
C VAL A 52 6.51 2.61 -11.74
N GLY A 53 5.58 3.38 -11.17
CA GLY A 53 4.42 3.95 -11.88
C GLY A 53 3.07 3.40 -11.41
N ASP A 54 2.11 4.31 -11.23
CA ASP A 54 0.76 4.07 -10.70
C ASP A 54 -0.01 2.95 -11.41
N ARG A 55 0.22 2.78 -12.71
CA ARG A 55 -0.42 1.73 -13.50
C ARG A 55 -0.12 0.33 -12.94
N TYR A 56 1.13 0.04 -12.62
CA TYR A 56 1.53 -1.27 -12.11
C TYR A 56 0.99 -1.51 -10.71
N VAL A 57 0.95 -0.45 -9.89
CA VAL A 57 0.35 -0.48 -8.55
C VAL A 57 -1.15 -0.80 -8.66
N LEU A 58 -1.89 -0.09 -9.52
CA LEU A 58 -3.32 -0.32 -9.74
C LEU A 58 -3.63 -1.71 -10.29
N GLU A 59 -2.85 -2.17 -11.27
CA GLU A 59 -3.01 -3.51 -11.85
C GLU A 59 -2.82 -4.60 -10.79
N GLU A 60 -1.79 -4.49 -9.94
CA GLU A 60 -1.53 -5.48 -8.88
C GLU A 60 -2.53 -5.37 -7.72
N MET A 61 -2.97 -4.15 -7.35
CA MET A 61 -4.08 -3.97 -6.38
C MET A 61 -5.34 -4.70 -6.83
N ARG A 62 -5.71 -4.56 -8.11
CA ARG A 62 -6.87 -5.27 -8.68
C ARG A 62 -6.68 -6.78 -8.70
N ARG A 63 -5.48 -7.25 -9.05
CA ARG A 63 -5.16 -8.69 -9.14
C ARG A 63 -5.16 -9.38 -7.77
N SER A 64 -4.58 -8.73 -6.76
CA SER A 64 -4.46 -9.25 -5.40
C SER A 64 -5.68 -8.95 -4.52
N GLY A 65 -6.60 -8.10 -4.97
CA GLY A 65 -7.73 -7.63 -4.16
C GLY A 65 -7.31 -6.71 -3.03
N CYS A 66 -6.12 -6.10 -3.09
CA CYS A 66 -5.66 -5.13 -2.10
C CYS A 66 -6.32 -3.77 -2.31
N ASN A 67 -6.66 -3.09 -1.22
CA ASN A 67 -7.30 -1.78 -1.25
C ASN A 67 -6.36 -0.61 -0.91
N VAL A 68 -5.08 -0.88 -0.64
CA VAL A 68 -4.06 0.15 -0.37
C VAL A 68 -2.85 -0.10 -1.27
N GLY A 69 -2.40 0.96 -1.93
CA GLY A 69 -1.11 0.96 -2.59
C GLY A 69 -0.59 2.36 -2.86
N GLY A 70 0.62 2.47 -3.39
CA GLY A 70 1.20 3.77 -3.71
C GLY A 70 2.70 3.78 -4.00
N GLU A 71 3.27 4.96 -3.96
CA GLU A 71 4.68 5.24 -4.19
C GLU A 71 5.29 6.03 -3.04
N GLN A 72 6.60 5.88 -2.83
CA GLN A 72 7.35 6.61 -1.80
C GLN A 72 7.24 8.15 -1.96
N SER A 73 6.98 8.63 -3.18
CA SER A 73 6.75 10.04 -3.51
C SER A 73 5.57 10.66 -2.73
N GLY A 74 4.66 9.84 -2.21
CA GLY A 74 3.45 10.28 -1.52
C GLY A 74 2.17 10.10 -2.35
N HIS A 75 2.27 9.56 -3.57
CA HIS A 75 1.09 9.12 -4.32
C HIS A 75 0.50 7.86 -3.66
N ILE A 76 -0.72 7.95 -3.13
CA ILE A 76 -1.39 6.83 -2.43
C ILE A 76 -2.77 6.61 -3.04
N ILE A 77 -3.07 5.33 -3.25
CA ILE A 77 -4.28 4.83 -3.87
C ILE A 77 -5.07 4.04 -2.82
N LEU A 78 -6.32 4.45 -2.59
CA LEU A 78 -7.26 3.76 -1.72
C LEU A 78 -8.43 3.28 -2.57
N ALA A 79 -8.45 1.99 -2.95
CA ALA A 79 -9.42 1.46 -3.90
C ALA A 79 -10.87 1.63 -3.44
N ASP A 80 -11.11 1.62 -2.12
CA ASP A 80 -12.44 1.77 -1.54
C ASP A 80 -12.95 3.22 -1.51
N HIS A 81 -12.06 4.20 -1.67
CA HIS A 81 -12.39 5.63 -1.59
C HIS A 81 -12.12 6.37 -2.91
N ALA A 82 -11.39 5.75 -3.84
CA ALA A 82 -11.15 6.27 -5.17
C ALA A 82 -12.36 5.97 -6.08
N THR A 83 -13.41 6.79 -5.98
CA THR A 83 -14.58 6.76 -6.89
C THR A 83 -14.30 7.40 -8.25
N THR A 84 -13.10 7.27 -8.80
CA THR A 84 -12.79 7.77 -10.15
C THR A 84 -12.32 6.64 -11.05
N GLY A 85 -13.31 6.08 -11.75
CA GLY A 85 -13.25 5.32 -12.99
C GLY A 85 -14.60 5.50 -13.67
#